data_AF-A0A8C2J1A5-F1
#
_entry.id   AF-A0A8C2J1A5-F1
#
_cell.length_a   1.000
_cell.length_b   1.000
_cell.length_c   1.000
_cell.angle_alpha   90.00
_cell.angle_beta   90.00
_cell.angle_gamma   90.00
#
_symmetry.space_group_name_H-M   'P 1'
#
loop_
_entity.id
_entity.type
_entity.pdbx_description
1 polymer ?
#
loop_
_entity_poly.entity_id
_entity_poly.type
_entity_poly.pdbx_seq_one_letter_code
_entity_poly.pdbx_strand_id
1 'polypeptide(L)'
;MSGFENRLQSYSSTQLHELLEDDDKLRRMVREMEEMQDMQQNKELTIASNRSLAEQNLSLQPELDHQKIQLTKRYCCLQDLHESYQLRRSTLGNGSLDTLLALLQTEGAKIEEETENMADSFLDGSLPLDSFIDDYQSKRKLAHLRRVKIDKLQEMVLKGVHLPQGSSTDPSQPQETHNSTAAFQRLANGSPAHVRPAPTSQASAMPYNPQSIGAPLPNTVPSYSCPYPQALPQGPGAGLPPRAGFIMQ
;
A
#
# COMPACT_ATOMS: atom_id res chain seq x y z
N MET A 1 -34.16 -22.76 -40.91
CA MET A 1 -35.38 -22.38 -41.68
C MET A 1 -35.86 -23.49 -42.61
N SER A 2 -34.97 -24.26 -43.24
CA SER A 2 -35.33 -25.35 -44.15
C SER A 2 -36.19 -26.46 -43.51
N GLY A 3 -36.03 -26.74 -42.21
CA GLY A 3 -36.84 -27.74 -41.50
C GLY A 3 -38.32 -27.37 -41.36
N PHE A 4 -38.63 -26.08 -41.13
CA PHE A 4 -40.01 -25.60 -40.97
C PHE A 4 -40.77 -25.59 -42.30
N GLU A 5 -40.13 -25.13 -43.38
CA GLU A 5 -40.72 -25.17 -44.73
C GLU A 5 -41.02 -26.60 -45.18
N ASN A 6 -40.09 -27.54 -44.97
CA ASN A 6 -40.30 -28.95 -45.32
C ASN A 6 -41.49 -29.56 -44.54
N ARG A 7 -41.68 -29.17 -43.28
CA ARG A 7 -42.81 -29.64 -42.46
C ARG A 7 -44.13 -29.06 -42.95
N LEU A 8 -44.16 -27.78 -43.34
CA LEU A 8 -45.34 -27.14 -43.93
C LEU A 8 -45.74 -27.72 -45.29
N GLN A 9 -44.77 -28.06 -46.13
CA GLN A 9 -44.99 -28.68 -47.45
C GLN A 9 -45.61 -30.08 -47.37
N SER A 10 -45.51 -30.76 -46.22
CA SER A 10 -46.06 -32.10 -46.01
C SER A 10 -47.55 -32.12 -45.63
N TYR A 11 -48.16 -30.97 -45.33
CA TYR A 11 -49.56 -30.87 -44.91
C TYR A 11 -50.52 -30.66 -46.08
N SER A 12 -51.73 -31.18 -45.94
CA SER A 12 -52.84 -30.95 -46.89
C SER A 12 -53.52 -29.58 -46.68
N SER A 13 -54.24 -29.09 -47.69
CA SER A 13 -54.93 -27.77 -47.65
C SER A 13 -55.88 -27.62 -46.45
N THR A 14 -56.60 -28.67 -46.08
CA THR A 14 -57.49 -28.67 -44.90
C THR A 14 -56.72 -28.60 -43.58
N GLN A 15 -55.56 -29.25 -43.49
CA GLN A 15 -54.69 -29.19 -42.31
C GLN A 15 -53.96 -27.84 -42.18
N LEU A 16 -53.60 -27.23 -43.31
CA LEU A 16 -53.06 -25.87 -43.32
C LEU A 16 -54.10 -24.85 -42.86
N HIS A 17 -55.36 -25.00 -43.30
CA HIS A 17 -56.44 -24.12 -42.87
C HIS A 17 -56.75 -24.28 -41.38
N GLU A 18 -56.80 -25.52 -40.87
CA GLU A 18 -56.95 -25.80 -39.44
C GLU A 18 -55.80 -25.19 -38.61
N LEU A 19 -54.57 -25.24 -39.11
CA LEU A 19 -53.41 -24.64 -38.44
C LEU A 19 -53.47 -23.10 -38.41
N LEU A 20 -54.10 -22.50 -39.42
CA LEU A 20 -54.31 -21.05 -39.52
C LEU A 20 -55.40 -20.55 -38.56
N GLU A 21 -56.39 -21.40 -38.27
CA GLU A 21 -57.50 -21.10 -37.34
C GLU A 21 -57.15 -21.42 -35.87
N ASP A 22 -56.17 -22.30 -35.62
CA ASP A 22 -55.67 -22.66 -34.28
C ASP A 22 -54.22 -22.17 -34.05
N ASP A 23 -54.14 -20.94 -33.54
CA ASP A 23 -52.91 -20.30 -33.12
C ASP A 23 -52.09 -21.10 -32.09
N ASP A 24 -52.74 -21.89 -31.21
CA ASP A 24 -52.04 -22.71 -30.21
C ASP A 24 -51.36 -23.93 -30.84
N LYS A 25 -51.92 -24.46 -31.92
CA LYS A 25 -51.29 -25.51 -32.74
C LYS A 25 -50.09 -24.96 -33.49
N LEU A 26 -50.19 -23.75 -34.04
CA LEU A 26 -49.06 -23.07 -34.68
C LEU A 26 -47.93 -22.76 -33.67
N ARG A 27 -48.25 -22.20 -32.50
CA ARG A 27 -47.28 -21.95 -31.41
C ARG A 27 -46.58 -23.22 -30.92
N ARG A 28 -47.30 -24.34 -30.83
CA ARG A 28 -46.71 -25.65 -30.48
C ARG A 28 -45.71 -26.10 -31.53
N MET A 29 -46.06 -26.01 -32.81
CA MET A 29 -45.14 -26.38 -33.89
C MET A 29 -43.85 -25.56 -33.88
N VAL A 30 -43.96 -24.24 -33.63
CA VAL A 30 -42.79 -23.36 -33.54
C VAL A 30 -41.93 -23.70 -32.31
N ARG A 31 -42.53 -24.06 -31.17
CA ARG A 31 -41.77 -24.52 -29.98
C ARG A 31 -41.08 -25.86 -30.18
N GLU A 32 -41.65 -26.74 -30.99
CA GLU A 32 -41.07 -28.04 -31.35
C GLU A 32 -39.97 -27.93 -32.42
N MET A 33 -39.78 -26.76 -33.01
CA MET A 33 -38.74 -26.52 -34.00
C MET A 33 -37.36 -26.61 -33.35
N GLU A 34 -36.43 -27.30 -34.02
CA GLU A 34 -35.05 -27.52 -33.55
C GLU A 34 -34.38 -26.19 -33.20
N GLU A 35 -34.50 -25.17 -34.09
CA GLU A 35 -33.92 -23.86 -33.84
C GLU A 35 -34.48 -23.16 -32.58
N MET A 36 -35.75 -23.41 -32.22
CA MET A 36 -36.35 -22.86 -31.00
C MET A 36 -35.92 -23.64 -29.75
N GLN A 37 -35.80 -24.97 -29.86
CA GLN A 37 -35.29 -25.81 -28.77
C GLN A 37 -33.82 -25.50 -28.46
N ASP A 38 -32.97 -25.37 -29.48
CA ASP A 38 -31.56 -25.00 -29.33
C ASP A 38 -31.41 -23.62 -28.67
N MET A 39 -32.21 -22.64 -29.10
CA MET A 39 -32.28 -21.32 -28.46
C MET A 39 -32.66 -21.41 -26.99
N GLN A 40 -33.68 -22.21 -26.66
CA GLN A 40 -34.15 -22.39 -25.30
C GLN A 40 -33.09 -23.11 -24.44
N GLN A 41 -32.43 -24.12 -24.97
CA GLN A 41 -31.34 -24.82 -24.30
C GLN A 41 -30.13 -23.89 -24.07
N ASN A 42 -29.76 -23.09 -25.05
CA ASN A 42 -28.66 -22.12 -24.92
C ASN A 42 -28.99 -21.03 -23.88
N LYS A 43 -30.24 -20.57 -23.85
CA LYS A 43 -30.74 -19.66 -22.79
C LYS A 43 -30.60 -20.30 -21.42
N GLU A 44 -31.02 -21.54 -21.24
CA GLU A 44 -30.92 -22.26 -19.97
C GLU A 44 -29.47 -22.46 -19.54
N LEU A 45 -28.59 -22.83 -20.48
CA LEU A 45 -27.14 -22.96 -20.23
C LEU A 45 -26.54 -21.62 -19.79
N THR A 46 -26.92 -20.53 -20.44
CA THR A 46 -26.46 -19.18 -20.09
C THR A 46 -26.95 -18.77 -18.71
N ILE A 47 -28.22 -19.03 -18.38
CA ILE A 47 -28.78 -18.74 -17.05
C ILE A 47 -28.08 -19.56 -15.98
N ALA A 48 -27.86 -20.85 -16.22
CA ALA A 48 -27.15 -21.73 -15.29
C ALA A 48 -25.71 -21.27 -15.06
N SER A 49 -25.00 -20.90 -16.13
CA SER A 49 -23.64 -20.36 -16.07
C SER A 49 -23.58 -19.04 -15.29
N ASN A 50 -24.48 -18.10 -15.59
CA ASN A 50 -24.55 -16.82 -14.89
C ASN A 50 -24.86 -17.01 -13.40
N ARG A 51 -25.79 -17.91 -13.08
CA ARG A 51 -26.13 -18.25 -11.70
C ARG A 51 -24.94 -18.84 -10.95
N SER A 52 -24.22 -19.79 -11.55
CA SER A 52 -23.00 -20.38 -10.97
C SER A 52 -21.95 -19.31 -10.69
N LEU A 53 -21.71 -18.40 -11.63
CA LEU A 53 -20.78 -17.27 -11.45
C LEU A 53 -21.24 -16.32 -10.34
N ALA A 54 -22.54 -16.02 -10.25
CA ALA A 54 -23.07 -15.17 -9.21
C ALA A 54 -22.92 -15.82 -7.82
N GLU A 55 -23.20 -17.11 -7.70
CA GLU A 55 -23.02 -17.87 -6.46
C GLU A 55 -21.53 -17.93 -6.06
N GLN A 56 -20.63 -18.15 -7.03
CA GLN A 56 -19.19 -18.09 -6.79
C GLN A 56 -18.74 -16.70 -6.30
N ASN A 57 -19.16 -15.63 -6.97
CA ASN A 57 -18.83 -14.27 -6.56
C ASN A 57 -19.33 -13.96 -5.14
N LEU A 58 -20.56 -14.36 -4.80
CA LEU A 58 -21.12 -14.20 -3.47
C LEU A 58 -20.33 -15.00 -2.41
N SER A 59 -19.84 -16.19 -2.76
CA SER A 59 -19.02 -17.00 -1.84
C SER A 59 -17.62 -16.42 -1.58
N LEU A 60 -17.07 -15.64 -2.52
CA LEU A 60 -15.77 -14.97 -2.37
C LEU A 60 -15.87 -13.67 -1.55
N GLN A 61 -17.03 -13.02 -1.56
CA GLN A 61 -17.27 -11.78 -0.84
C GLN A 61 -16.89 -11.81 0.66
N PRO A 62 -17.26 -12.81 1.48
CA PRO A 62 -16.88 -12.83 2.90
C PRO A 62 -15.36 -12.90 3.12
N GLU A 63 -14.61 -13.61 2.27
CA GLU A 63 -13.16 -13.67 2.37
C GLU A 63 -12.53 -12.31 2.03
N LEU A 64 -13.00 -11.67 0.97
CA LEU A 64 -12.54 -10.32 0.58
C LEU A 64 -12.85 -9.29 1.68
N ASP A 65 -14.05 -9.33 2.26
CA ASP A 65 -14.43 -8.44 3.35
C ASP A 65 -13.58 -8.69 4.59
N HIS A 66 -13.28 -9.95 4.92
CA HIS A 66 -12.37 -10.30 6.00
C HIS A 66 -10.95 -9.74 5.75
N GLN A 67 -10.39 -9.97 4.57
CA GLN A 67 -9.07 -9.46 4.21
C GLN A 67 -9.01 -7.93 4.23
N LYS A 68 -10.07 -7.27 3.75
CA LYS A 68 -10.20 -5.80 3.80
C LYS A 68 -10.19 -5.30 5.25
N ILE A 69 -10.96 -5.91 6.14
CA ILE A 69 -10.98 -5.56 7.58
C ILE A 69 -9.58 -5.72 8.20
N GLN A 70 -8.90 -6.84 7.89
CA GLN A 70 -7.56 -7.10 8.42
C GLN A 70 -6.53 -6.08 7.92
N LEU A 71 -6.60 -5.72 6.63
CA LEU A 71 -5.75 -4.69 6.05
C LEU A 71 -6.01 -3.33 6.71
N THR A 72 -7.27 -2.93 6.86
CA THR A 72 -7.64 -1.67 7.53
C THR A 72 -7.12 -1.66 8.97
N LYS A 73 -7.28 -2.76 9.72
CA LYS A 73 -6.76 -2.86 11.08
C LYS A 73 -5.25 -2.68 11.13
N ARG A 74 -4.51 -3.35 10.24
CA ARG A 74 -3.03 -3.22 10.15
C ARG A 74 -2.62 -1.78 9.82
N TYR A 75 -3.35 -1.14 8.91
CA TYR A 75 -3.11 0.25 8.55
C TYR A 75 -3.35 1.21 9.71
N CYS A 76 -4.46 1.06 10.45
CA CYS A 76 -4.73 1.86 11.65
C CYS A 76 -3.63 1.70 12.70
N CYS A 77 -3.21 0.46 13.01
CA CYS A 77 -2.11 0.25 13.96
C CYS A 77 -0.79 0.88 13.50
N LEU A 78 -0.50 0.84 12.19
CA LEU A 78 0.69 1.49 11.64
C LEU A 78 0.59 3.01 11.76
N GLN A 79 -0.59 3.58 11.51
CA GLN A 79 -0.83 5.00 11.65
C GLN A 79 -0.63 5.46 13.11
N ASP A 80 -1.21 4.76 14.07
CA ASP A 80 -1.03 5.05 15.51
C ASP A 80 0.46 5.00 15.91
N LEU A 81 1.16 3.96 15.45
CA LEU A 81 2.60 3.82 15.71
C LEU A 81 3.39 4.96 15.06
N HIS A 82 3.06 5.32 13.82
CA HIS A 82 3.70 6.42 13.11
C HIS A 82 3.47 7.75 13.83
N GLU A 83 2.24 8.05 14.24
CA GLU A 83 1.93 9.26 15.02
C GLU A 83 2.72 9.32 16.34
N SER A 84 2.78 8.20 17.07
CA SER A 84 3.57 8.11 18.30
C SER A 84 5.07 8.32 18.07
N TYR A 85 5.60 7.79 16.95
CA TYR A 85 6.98 7.96 16.54
C TYR A 85 7.28 9.40 16.15
N GLN A 86 6.41 10.04 15.35
CA GLN A 86 6.54 11.44 14.96
C GLN A 86 6.53 12.36 16.18
N LEU A 87 5.63 12.11 17.14
CA LEU A 87 5.58 12.86 18.39
C LEU A 87 6.89 12.71 19.16
N ARG A 88 7.37 11.47 19.39
CA ARG A 88 8.64 11.21 20.05
C ARG A 88 9.81 11.89 19.33
N ARG A 89 9.85 11.81 18.00
CA ARG A 89 10.91 12.44 17.21
C ARG A 89 10.87 13.97 17.32
N SER A 90 9.68 14.57 17.33
CA SER A 90 9.54 16.01 17.54
C SER A 90 10.05 16.45 18.91
N THR A 91 9.83 15.64 19.97
CA THR A 91 10.34 15.95 21.32
C THR A 91 11.85 15.80 21.45
N LEU A 92 12.45 14.84 20.74
CA LEU A 92 13.89 14.59 20.79
C LEU A 92 14.68 15.54 19.87
N GLY A 93 14.00 16.19 18.91
CA GLY A 93 14.62 17.01 17.88
C GLY A 93 15.27 16.17 16.77
N ASN A 94 15.46 16.78 15.60
CA ASN A 94 16.08 16.14 14.44
C ASN A 94 17.62 16.34 14.41
N GLY A 95 18.27 16.28 15.57
CA GLY A 95 19.71 16.53 15.66
C GLY A 95 20.53 15.28 15.36
N SER A 96 21.55 15.38 14.49
CA SER A 96 22.61 14.37 14.44
C SER A 96 23.36 14.35 15.77
N LEU A 97 24.05 13.23 16.05
CA LEU A 97 24.88 13.11 17.25
C LEU A 97 25.93 14.23 17.32
N ASP A 98 26.47 14.63 16.18
CA ASP A 98 27.40 15.76 16.02
C ASP A 98 26.75 17.10 16.40
N THR A 99 25.50 17.32 15.98
CA THR A 99 24.77 18.54 16.31
C THR A 99 24.54 18.62 17.82
N LEU A 100 24.16 17.50 18.46
CA LEU A 100 23.99 17.43 19.90
C LEU A 100 25.30 17.65 20.65
N LEU A 101 26.40 17.08 20.17
CA LEU A 101 27.73 17.29 20.74
C LEU A 101 28.15 18.76 20.68
N ALA A 102 27.98 19.40 19.53
CA ALA A 102 28.28 20.82 19.36
C ALA A 102 27.45 21.70 20.31
N LEU A 103 26.14 21.47 20.40
CA LEU A 103 25.27 22.19 21.34
C LEU A 103 25.69 22.00 22.79
N LEU A 104 26.04 20.76 23.17
CA LEU A 104 26.48 20.46 24.53
C LEU A 104 27.84 21.11 24.84
N GLN A 105 28.75 21.20 23.86
CA GLN A 105 30.02 21.92 24.00
C GLN A 105 29.80 23.43 24.19
N THR A 106 28.93 24.06 23.40
CA THR A 106 28.57 25.47 23.58
C THR A 106 27.98 25.74 24.97
N GLU A 107 27.03 24.91 25.39
CA GLU A 107 26.43 24.98 26.72
C GLU A 107 27.42 24.64 27.84
N GLY A 108 28.40 23.78 27.58
CA GLY A 108 29.50 23.45 28.48
C GLY A 108 30.44 24.64 28.69
N ALA A 109 30.84 25.31 27.61
CA ALA A 109 31.67 26.51 27.67
C ALA A 109 30.95 27.65 28.40
N LYS A 110 29.66 27.86 28.11
CA LYS A 110 28.83 28.88 28.76
C LYS A 110 28.79 28.70 30.29
N ILE A 111 28.55 27.48 30.79
CA ILE A 111 28.49 27.26 32.25
C ILE A 111 29.88 27.39 32.90
N GLU A 112 30.96 27.08 32.18
CA GLU A 112 32.32 27.28 32.68
C GLU A 112 32.63 28.78 32.84
N GLU A 113 32.31 29.58 31.82
CA GLU A 113 32.39 31.05 31.87
C GLU A 113 31.51 31.63 32.99
N GLU A 114 30.26 31.15 33.15
CA GLU A 114 29.41 31.57 34.27
C GLU A 114 30.06 31.29 35.63
N THR A 115 30.72 30.14 35.80
CA THR A 115 31.43 29.85 37.06
C THR A 115 32.66 30.72 37.26
N GLU A 116 33.37 31.09 36.19
CA GLU A 116 34.52 32.00 36.24
C GLU A 116 34.07 33.42 36.63
N ASN A 117 33.04 33.94 35.96
CA ASN A 117 32.44 35.24 36.29
C ASN A 117 31.96 35.31 37.74
N MET A 118 31.39 34.22 38.28
CA MET A 118 31.00 34.15 39.69
C MET A 118 32.21 34.17 40.64
N ALA A 119 33.32 33.53 40.27
CA ALA A 119 34.53 33.57 41.06
C ALA A 119 35.11 34.99 41.08
N ASP A 120 35.14 35.67 39.95
CA ASP A 120 35.60 37.05 39.85
C ASP A 120 34.70 38.00 40.66
N SER A 121 33.37 37.84 40.55
CA SER A 121 32.39 38.61 41.32
C SER A 121 32.47 38.36 42.83
N PHE A 122 32.96 37.20 43.25
CA PHE A 122 33.21 36.93 44.66
C PHE A 122 34.51 37.60 45.13
N LEU A 123 35.56 37.55 44.31
CA LEU A 123 36.86 38.15 44.61
C LEU A 123 36.82 39.68 44.62
N ASP A 124 35.96 40.30 43.82
CA ASP A 124 35.74 41.75 43.81
C ASP A 124 34.79 42.25 44.91
N GLY A 125 34.16 41.32 45.65
CA GLY A 125 33.24 41.60 46.75
C GLY A 125 31.80 41.94 46.34
N SER A 126 31.44 41.83 45.05
CA SER A 126 30.07 42.05 44.56
C SER A 126 29.11 40.90 44.87
N LEU A 127 29.63 39.70 45.17
CA LEU A 127 28.84 38.51 45.52
C LEU A 127 29.09 38.07 46.99
N PRO A 128 28.04 37.98 47.84
CA PRO A 128 28.17 37.49 49.21
C PRO A 128 28.56 36.02 49.30
N LEU A 129 29.31 35.65 50.37
CA LEU A 129 29.82 34.29 50.58
C LEU A 129 28.72 33.22 50.56
N ASP A 130 27.61 33.43 51.26
CA ASP A 130 26.54 32.44 51.36
C ASP A 130 25.91 32.14 49.99
N SER A 131 25.68 33.18 49.17
CA SER A 131 25.18 33.03 47.80
C SER A 131 26.21 32.37 46.89
N PHE A 132 27.49 32.70 47.05
CA PHE A 132 28.57 32.08 46.28
C PHE A 132 28.65 30.58 46.56
N ILE A 133 28.62 30.15 47.82
CA ILE A 133 28.76 28.73 48.20
C ILE A 133 27.66 27.87 47.54
N ASP A 134 26.41 28.31 47.60
CA ASP A 134 25.27 27.54 47.08
C ASP A 134 25.27 27.48 45.54
N ASP A 135 25.40 28.64 44.89
CA ASP A 135 25.28 28.74 43.44
C ASP A 135 26.55 28.27 42.71
N TYR A 136 27.74 28.57 43.23
CA TYR A 136 29.00 28.20 42.59
C TYR A 136 29.18 26.69 42.62
N GLN A 137 28.96 26.03 43.77
CA GLN A 137 29.12 24.58 43.86
C GLN A 137 28.16 23.85 42.92
N SER A 138 26.89 24.29 42.85
CA SER A 138 25.90 23.68 41.98
C SER A 138 26.25 23.85 40.49
N LYS A 139 26.65 25.05 40.06
CA LYS A 139 27.07 25.33 38.67
C LYS A 139 28.40 24.66 38.33
N ARG A 140 29.36 24.63 39.24
CA ARG A 140 30.66 23.96 39.04
C ARG A 140 30.49 22.45 38.90
N LYS A 141 29.62 21.85 39.72
CA LYS A 141 29.21 20.45 39.56
C LYS A 141 28.58 20.20 38.18
N LEU A 142 27.68 21.09 37.74
CA LEU A 142 27.05 20.99 36.41
C LEU A 142 28.10 21.10 35.28
N ALA A 143 29.06 22.02 35.38
CA ALA A 143 30.14 22.17 34.41
C ALA A 143 30.98 20.90 34.28
N HIS A 144 31.40 20.31 35.42
CA HIS A 144 32.13 19.04 35.42
C HIS A 144 31.31 17.89 34.84
N LEU A 145 30.01 17.80 35.17
CA LEU A 145 29.11 16.80 34.59
C LEU A 145 28.98 16.96 33.07
N ARG A 146 28.85 18.20 32.58
CA ARG A 146 28.78 18.46 31.13
C ARG A 146 30.09 18.07 30.44
N ARG A 147 31.26 18.38 31.02
CA ARG A 147 32.57 17.97 30.50
C ARG A 147 32.67 16.46 30.32
N VAL A 148 32.32 15.69 31.36
CA VAL A 148 32.31 14.21 31.26
C VAL A 148 31.34 13.71 30.19
N LYS A 149 30.15 14.32 30.06
CA LYS A 149 29.18 13.97 29.02
C LYS A 149 29.67 14.31 27.61
N ILE A 150 30.38 15.42 27.43
CA ILE A 150 31.01 15.81 26.17
C ILE A 150 32.05 14.77 25.78
N ASP A 151 32.97 14.43 26.68
CA ASP A 151 34.02 13.44 26.43
C ASP A 151 33.41 12.09 26.01
N LYS A 152 32.35 11.67 26.72
CA LYS A 152 31.67 10.40 26.42
C LYS A 152 30.93 10.44 25.09
N LEU A 153 30.24 11.53 24.80
CA LEU A 153 29.50 11.70 23.54
C LEU A 153 30.45 11.79 22.36
N GLN A 154 31.58 12.48 22.52
CA GLN A 154 32.67 12.53 21.54
C GLN A 154 33.24 11.14 21.27
N GLU A 155 33.48 10.32 22.30
CA GLU A 155 33.88 8.92 22.13
C GLU A 155 32.86 8.13 21.28
N MET A 156 31.56 8.31 21.53
CA MET A 156 30.48 7.65 20.78
C MET A 156 30.40 8.12 19.31
N VAL A 157 30.65 9.41 19.05
CA VAL A 157 30.71 9.96 17.69
C VAL A 157 31.88 9.34 16.92
N LEU A 158 33.08 9.30 17.51
CA LEU A 158 34.28 8.76 16.85
C LEU A 158 34.23 7.24 16.64
N LYS A 159 33.69 6.49 17.60
CA LYS A 159 33.62 5.01 17.52
C LYS A 159 32.38 4.52 16.74
N GLY A 160 31.45 5.41 16.39
CA GLY A 160 30.08 5.04 16.01
C GLY A 160 29.27 4.54 17.22
N VAL A 161 27.95 4.49 17.09
CA VAL A 161 27.04 4.00 18.15
C VAL A 161 27.21 2.49 18.34
N HIS A 162 28.29 2.09 18.99
CA HIS A 162 28.41 0.75 19.55
C HIS A 162 27.82 0.82 20.96
N LEU A 163 26.49 0.71 21.03
CA LEU A 163 25.84 0.37 22.30
C LEU A 163 26.55 -0.88 22.85
N PRO A 164 26.84 -0.99 24.16
CA PRO A 164 27.19 -2.28 24.71
C PRO A 164 25.99 -3.20 24.50
N GLN A 165 26.06 -4.03 23.44
CA GLN A 165 25.21 -5.18 23.26
C GLN A 165 25.33 -5.98 24.55
N GLY A 166 24.27 -5.99 25.36
CA GLY A 166 24.14 -6.95 26.44
C GLY A 166 24.36 -8.32 25.81
N SER A 167 25.39 -9.02 26.28
CA SER A 167 25.74 -10.36 25.84
C SER A 167 24.58 -11.31 26.11
N SER A 168 23.68 -11.47 25.15
CA SER A 168 22.86 -12.67 25.04
C SER A 168 23.75 -13.75 24.43
N THR A 169 24.28 -14.59 25.31
CA THR A 169 24.98 -15.82 24.96
C THR A 169 24.05 -16.70 24.11
N ASP A 170 24.37 -16.87 22.84
CA ASP A 170 23.84 -17.97 22.02
C ASP A 170 25.04 -18.74 21.45
N PRO A 171 25.22 -20.03 21.80
CA PRO A 171 26.37 -20.79 21.34
C PRO A 171 26.05 -21.55 20.04
N SER A 172 27.08 -21.62 19.21
CA SER A 172 27.33 -22.61 18.13
C SER A 172 27.00 -22.14 16.71
N GLN A 173 28.02 -21.97 15.86
CA GLN A 173 28.52 -23.07 15.01
C GLN A 173 29.81 -22.65 14.26
N PRO A 174 30.78 -23.55 13.99
CA PRO A 174 32.11 -23.20 13.48
C PRO A 174 32.13 -22.87 11.98
N GLN A 175 33.00 -21.92 11.61
CA GLN A 175 33.41 -21.63 10.23
C GLN A 175 34.22 -22.79 9.63
N GLU A 176 33.87 -23.20 8.42
CA GLU A 176 34.75 -23.96 7.53
C GLU A 176 35.04 -23.11 6.28
N THR A 177 36.34 -22.98 6.02
CA THR A 177 37.01 -22.14 5.03
C THR A 177 36.75 -22.54 3.59
N HIS A 178 36.52 -21.54 2.73
CA HIS A 178 36.44 -21.71 1.27
C HIS A 178 37.85 -21.84 0.68
N ASN A 179 38.11 -22.95 -0.02
CA ASN A 179 39.22 -23.05 -0.99
C ASN A 179 38.71 -23.71 -2.28
N SER A 180 39.02 -23.07 -3.41
CA SER A 180 38.70 -23.42 -4.78
C SER A 180 39.20 -24.82 -5.21
N THR A 181 38.52 -25.48 -6.16
CA THR A 181 39.02 -25.92 -7.51
C THR A 181 37.97 -26.84 -8.17
N ALA A 182 37.84 -26.74 -9.49
CA ALA A 182 36.84 -27.34 -10.37
C ALA A 182 36.82 -28.89 -10.46
N ALA A 183 35.65 -29.46 -10.83
CA ALA A 183 35.52 -30.50 -11.87
C ALA A 183 34.05 -30.83 -12.18
N PHE A 184 33.78 -30.94 -13.48
CA PHE A 184 32.56 -31.46 -14.09
C PHE A 184 32.29 -32.92 -13.69
N GLN A 185 31.02 -33.27 -13.45
CA GLN A 185 30.32 -34.41 -14.07
C GLN A 185 28.88 -34.49 -13.55
N ARG A 186 27.89 -34.19 -14.40
CA ARG A 186 26.47 -34.46 -14.13
C ARG A 186 26.05 -35.69 -14.91
N LEU A 187 25.74 -36.77 -14.18
CA LEU A 187 25.00 -37.92 -14.69
C LEU A 187 23.50 -37.71 -14.45
N ALA A 188 22.71 -38.20 -15.39
CA ALA A 188 21.28 -38.05 -15.55
C ALA A 188 20.43 -38.95 -14.62
N ASN A 189 19.13 -38.59 -14.57
CA ASN A 189 17.91 -39.26 -14.04
C ASN A 189 17.26 -38.42 -12.93
N GLY A 190 15.99 -38.03 -12.96
CA GLY A 190 14.88 -38.25 -13.88
C GLY A 190 13.57 -38.02 -13.13
N SER A 191 12.67 -37.20 -13.70
CA SER A 191 11.20 -37.11 -13.49
C SER A 191 10.66 -35.69 -13.16
N PRO A 192 9.43 -35.36 -13.63
CA PRO A 192 9.18 -34.06 -14.25
C PRO A 192 8.36 -33.10 -13.38
N ALA A 193 8.75 -31.82 -13.38
CA ALA A 193 7.93 -30.72 -12.92
C ALA A 193 7.16 -30.10 -14.10
N HIS A 194 5.83 -30.04 -13.95
CA HIS A 194 4.89 -29.42 -14.87
C HIS A 194 5.14 -27.89 -14.91
N VAL A 195 5.64 -27.39 -16.04
CA VAL A 195 5.85 -25.95 -16.27
C VAL A 195 4.69 -25.41 -17.10
N ARG A 196 3.97 -24.45 -16.52
CA ARG A 196 2.90 -23.65 -17.13
C ARG A 196 3.52 -22.59 -18.06
N PRO A 197 3.12 -22.47 -19.34
CA PRO A 197 3.54 -21.36 -20.19
C PRO A 197 2.72 -20.08 -19.92
N ALA A 198 3.40 -18.94 -19.97
CA ALA A 198 2.82 -17.59 -19.96
C ALA A 198 2.13 -17.28 -21.30
N PRO A 199 1.08 -16.42 -21.34
CA PRO A 199 0.42 -16.07 -22.59
C PRO A 199 1.22 -15.01 -23.35
N THR A 200 1.64 -15.38 -24.56
CA THR A 200 2.14 -14.47 -25.59
C THR A 200 0.97 -13.73 -26.23
N SER A 201 0.99 -12.40 -26.17
CA SER A 201 0.06 -11.54 -26.91
C SER A 201 0.26 -11.71 -28.41
N GLN A 202 -0.65 -12.40 -29.10
CA GLN A 202 -0.83 -12.28 -30.55
C GLN A 202 -2.19 -11.66 -30.83
N ALA A 203 -2.15 -10.48 -31.47
CA ALA A 203 -3.31 -9.84 -32.06
C ALA A 203 -3.70 -10.62 -33.32
N SER A 204 -4.82 -11.35 -33.27
CA SER A 204 -5.46 -11.90 -34.46
C SER A 204 -6.48 -10.88 -34.97
N ALA A 205 -6.14 -10.23 -36.09
CA ALA A 205 -7.04 -9.42 -36.86
C ALA A 205 -8.13 -10.32 -37.49
N MET A 206 -9.40 -10.08 -37.14
CA MET A 206 -10.54 -10.69 -37.81
C MET A 206 -10.93 -9.84 -39.03
N PRO A 207 -11.22 -10.43 -40.20
CA PRO A 207 -11.62 -9.67 -41.37
C PRO A 207 -13.05 -9.12 -41.23
N TYR A 208 -13.17 -7.81 -41.42
CA TYR A 208 -14.43 -7.06 -41.46
C TYR A 208 -15.27 -7.49 -42.67
N ASN A 209 -16.54 -7.83 -42.44
CA ASN A 209 -17.56 -7.94 -43.48
C ASN A 209 -18.52 -6.74 -43.37
N PRO A 210 -18.62 -5.83 -44.37
CA PRO A 210 -19.47 -4.66 -44.27
C PRO A 210 -20.77 -4.88 -45.02
N GLN A 211 -21.89 -5.08 -44.31
CA GLN A 211 -23.24 -4.65 -44.70
C GLN A 211 -24.30 -5.13 -43.70
N SER A 212 -24.91 -4.20 -42.96
CA SER A 212 -26.38 -4.06 -42.84
C SER A 212 -26.73 -2.98 -41.82
N ILE A 213 -27.83 -2.32 -42.12
CA ILE A 213 -28.37 -1.05 -41.63
C ILE A 213 -29.09 -1.22 -40.28
N GLY A 214 -28.77 -0.32 -39.33
CA GLY A 214 -29.68 0.40 -38.42
C GLY A 214 -30.64 -0.33 -37.46
N ALA A 215 -30.38 -0.23 -36.15
CA ALA A 215 -31.38 0.08 -35.10
C ALA A 215 -30.68 0.46 -33.76
N PRO A 216 -31.14 1.49 -33.01
CA PRO A 216 -30.48 1.94 -31.77
C PRO A 216 -31.03 1.22 -30.53
N LEU A 217 -30.13 0.79 -29.63
CA LEU A 217 -30.46 0.35 -28.27
C LEU A 217 -30.34 1.55 -27.29
N PRO A 218 -31.28 1.74 -26.35
CA PRO A 218 -31.18 2.82 -25.37
C PRO A 218 -30.25 2.44 -24.22
N ASN A 219 -29.26 3.31 -23.98
CA ASN A 219 -28.42 3.36 -22.79
C ASN A 219 -29.25 3.58 -21.52
N THR A 220 -29.04 2.79 -20.47
CA THR A 220 -29.03 3.32 -19.09
C THR A 220 -28.28 2.39 -18.13
N VAL A 221 -27.05 2.76 -17.75
CA VAL A 221 -26.45 2.37 -16.47
C VAL A 221 -25.73 3.62 -15.90
N PRO A 222 -26.04 4.07 -14.67
CA PRO A 222 -25.33 5.18 -14.05
C PRO A 222 -23.94 4.74 -13.60
N SER A 223 -22.94 5.50 -14.05
CA SER A 223 -21.55 5.42 -13.56
C SER A 223 -21.49 5.97 -12.13
N TYR A 224 -21.17 5.13 -11.15
CA TYR A 224 -20.68 5.60 -9.85
C TYR A 224 -19.16 5.75 -9.92
N SER A 225 -18.72 6.95 -10.26
CA SER A 225 -17.33 7.39 -10.10
C SER A 225 -17.07 7.76 -8.64
N CYS A 226 -16.32 6.93 -7.92
CA CYS A 226 -15.68 7.33 -6.66
C CYS A 226 -14.37 8.07 -6.97
N PRO A 227 -14.18 9.32 -6.51
CA PRO A 227 -12.92 10.03 -6.71
C PRO A 227 -11.87 9.56 -5.70
N TYR A 228 -10.78 8.97 -6.21
CA TYR A 228 -9.53 8.84 -5.46
C TYR A 228 -8.90 10.24 -5.25
N PRO A 229 -8.32 10.55 -4.09
CA PRO A 229 -7.51 11.77 -3.93
C PRO A 229 -6.16 11.60 -4.63
N GLN A 230 -5.86 12.45 -5.61
CA GLN A 230 -4.53 12.59 -6.19
C GLN A 230 -3.60 13.30 -5.19
N ALA A 231 -2.46 12.68 -4.89
CA ALA A 231 -1.32 13.37 -4.30
C ALA A 231 -0.55 14.13 -5.39
N LEU A 232 -0.20 15.38 -5.13
CA LEU A 232 0.66 16.21 -5.98
C LEU A 232 1.83 16.76 -5.14
N PRO A 233 3.09 16.56 -5.54
CA PRO A 233 4.24 17.13 -4.86
C PRO A 233 4.66 18.44 -5.51
N GLN A 234 4.77 19.54 -4.75
CA GLN A 234 5.48 20.74 -5.20
C GLN A 234 6.35 21.32 -4.08
N GLY A 235 7.65 21.45 -4.39
CA GLY A 235 8.68 22.03 -3.53
C GLY A 235 8.62 23.57 -3.46
N PRO A 236 9.51 24.19 -2.66
CA PRO A 236 9.36 25.60 -2.27
C PRO A 236 10.13 26.53 -3.23
N GLY A 237 9.42 27.52 -3.78
CA GLY A 237 9.96 28.68 -4.50
C GLY A 237 9.44 29.97 -3.88
N ALA A 238 10.33 30.95 -3.74
CA ALA A 238 10.24 32.12 -2.88
C ALA A 238 9.31 33.26 -3.35
N GLY A 239 8.80 34.04 -2.37
CA GLY A 239 8.90 35.50 -2.39
C GLY A 239 7.63 36.36 -2.52
N LEU A 240 7.47 37.28 -1.54
CA LEU A 240 6.77 38.59 -1.54
C LEU A 240 5.32 38.67 -0.95
N PRO A 241 4.89 39.81 -0.33
CA PRO A 241 4.81 40.01 1.13
C PRO A 241 3.37 40.28 1.64
N PRO A 242 3.11 40.49 2.96
CA PRO A 242 1.75 40.58 3.48
C PRO A 242 1.17 42.00 3.35
N ARG A 243 -0.07 42.09 2.88
CA ARG A 243 -0.86 43.32 2.91
C ARG A 243 -1.78 43.30 4.14
N ALA A 244 -1.52 44.20 5.07
CA ALA A 244 -2.34 44.45 6.25
C ALA A 244 -3.64 45.19 5.90
N GLY A 245 -4.70 44.85 6.65
CA GLY A 245 -5.81 45.74 6.99
C GLY A 245 -7.06 45.65 6.10
N PHE A 246 -8.18 45.18 6.68
CA PHE A 246 -9.47 45.87 6.64
C PHE A 246 -10.38 45.38 7.79
N ILE A 247 -10.91 46.35 8.54
CA ILE A 247 -11.89 46.24 9.63
C ILE A 247 -13.30 46.31 9.03
N MET A 248 -14.23 45.48 9.54
CA MET A 248 -15.70 45.67 9.65
C MET A 248 -16.31 44.31 10.07
N GLN A 249 -17.22 44.14 11.03
CA GLN A 249 -18.02 45.00 11.91
C GLN A 249 -18.05 44.36 13.31
#